data_AF-A0A1Z3HPV0-F1
#
_entry.id   AF-A0A1Z3HPV0-F1
#
_cell.length_a   1.000
_cell.length_b   1.000
_cell.length_c   1.000
_cell.angle_alpha   90.00
_cell.angle_beta   90.00
_cell.angle_gamma   90.00
#
_symmetry.space_group_name_H-M   'P 1'
#
loop_
_entity.id
_entity.type
_entity.pdbx_description
1 polymer ?
#
loop_
_entity_poly.entity_id
_entity_poly.type
_entity_poly.pdbx_seq_one_letter_code
_entity_poly.pdbx_strand_id
1 'polypeptide(L)' 'MLGRSLADLARDPRFPQGTLIIGYQAHPHEDLIIPNGSTILEQGSTILAVTKPHLVRQLIDFFTWQYPTA' A
#
# COMPACT_ATOMS: atom_id res chain seq x y z
N MET A 1 1.25 -3.22 7.46
CA MET A 1 1.13 -2.01 8.29
C MET A 1 -0.31 -1.95 8.74
N LEU A 2 -0.61 -1.95 10.04
CA LEU A 2 -2.01 -2.04 10.51
C LEU A 2 -2.52 -0.65 10.87
N GLY A 3 -3.69 -0.27 10.34
CA GLY A 3 -4.42 0.92 10.78
C GLY A 3 -3.82 2.28 10.38
N ARG A 4 -2.92 2.32 9.39
CA ARG A 4 -2.40 3.59 8.85
C ARG A 4 -3.22 4.04 7.64
N SER A 5 -3.46 5.35 7.53
CA SER A 5 -4.09 5.93 6.36
C SER A 5 -3.12 6.01 5.18
N LEU A 6 -3.63 6.07 3.95
CA LEU A 6 -2.79 6.29 2.78
C LEU A 6 -1.95 7.57 2.86
N ALA A 7 -2.50 8.64 3.43
CA ALA A 7 -1.76 9.89 3.63
C ALA A 7 -0.56 9.71 4.56
N ASP A 8 -0.68 8.89 5.61
CA ASP A 8 0.43 8.58 6.52
C ASP A 8 1.51 7.76 5.83
N LEU A 9 1.11 6.83 4.95
CA LEU A 9 2.06 6.03 4.17
C LEU A 9 2.83 6.89 3.18
N ALA A 10 2.15 7.80 2.46
CA ALA A 10 2.78 8.70 1.52
C ALA A 10 3.80 9.66 2.18
N ARG A 11 3.67 9.89 3.49
CA ARG A 11 4.61 10.69 4.29
C ARG A 11 5.75 9.87 4.89
N ASP A 12 5.68 8.54 4.88
CA ASP A 12 6.76 7.68 5.39
C ASP A 12 7.96 7.79 4.42
N PRO A 13 9.15 8.19 4.89
CA PRO A 13 10.32 8.37 4.01
C PRO A 13 10.77 7.08 3.32
N ARG A 14 10.33 5.92 3.80
CA ARG A 14 10.61 4.63 3.15
C ARG A 14 9.64 4.33 2.01
N PHE A 15 8.51 5.03 1.94
CA PHE A 15 7.55 4.87 0.86
C PHE A 15 8.18 5.35 -0.46
N PRO A 16 8.19 4.54 -1.51
CA PRO A 16 8.88 4.87 -2.76
C PRO A 16 8.27 6.10 -3.45
N GLN A 17 9.03 7.20 -3.47
CA GLN A 17 8.64 8.46 -4.11
C GLN A 17 8.41 8.25 -5.61
N GLY A 18 7.18 8.55 -6.05
CA GLY A 18 6.73 8.29 -7.42
C GLY A 18 5.86 7.04 -7.57
N THR A 19 5.44 6.44 -6.45
CA THR A 19 4.37 5.43 -6.42
C THR A 19 3.02 6.07 -6.17
N LEU A 20 2.02 5.64 -6.93
CA LEU A 20 0.61 6.02 -6.77
C LEU A 20 -0.21 4.77 -6.47
N ILE A 21 -1.02 4.81 -5.42
CA ILE A 21 -2.02 3.76 -5.15
C ILE A 21 -3.33 4.23 -5.79
N ILE A 22 -3.79 3.48 -6.79
CA ILE A 22 -4.93 3.84 -7.63
C ILE A 22 -6.16 2.96 -7.39
N GLY A 23 -5.99 1.85 -6.67
CA GLY A 23 -7.06 0.95 -6.31
C GLY A 23 -6.82 0.33 -4.94
N TYR A 24 -7.91 0.12 -4.19
CA TYR A 24 -7.91 -0.53 -2.90
C TYR A 24 -9.14 -1.42 -2.76
N GLN A 25 -8.96 -2.63 -2.23
CA GLN A 25 -10.02 -3.58 -1.95
C GLN A 25 -9.75 -4.17 -0.56
N ALA A 26 -10.64 -3.91 0.41
CA ALA A 26 -10.45 -4.36 1.79
C ALA A 26 -10.54 -5.89 1.90
N HIS A 27 -11.57 -6.48 1.30
CA HIS A 27 -11.80 -7.92 1.26
C HIS A 27 -12.08 -8.41 -0.17
N PRO A 28 -11.76 -9.67 -0.52
CA PRO A 28 -11.95 -10.18 -1.88
C PRO A 28 -13.39 -10.12 -2.43
N HIS A 29 -14.39 -10.01 -1.56
CA HIS A 29 -15.81 -9.94 -1.91
C HIS A 29 -16.34 -8.49 -2.01
N GLU A 30 -15.52 -7.48 -1.71
CA GLU A 30 -15.87 -6.06 -1.84
C GLU A 30 -15.39 -5.51 -3.18
N ASP A 31 -15.93 -4.36 -3.59
CA ASP A 31 -15.50 -3.67 -4.81
C ASP A 31 -14.09 -3.09 -4.69
N LEU A 32 -13.37 -3.04 -5.82
CA LEU A 32 -12.14 -2.26 -5.93
C LEU A 32 -12.51 -0.77 -6.04
N ILE A 33 -12.14 0.03 -5.05
CA ILE A 33 -12.41 1.46 -5.01
C ILE A 33 -11.16 2.28 -5.33
N ILE A 34 -11.35 3.51 -5.79
CA ILE A 34 -10.27 4.51 -5.85
C ILE A 34 -10.12 5.08 -4.43
N PRO A 35 -8.98 4.85 -3.76
CA PRO A 35 -8.83 5.28 -2.38
C PRO A 35 -8.50 6.77 -2.30
N ASN A 36 -8.74 7.35 -1.13
CA ASN A 36 -8.35 8.73 -0.83
C ASN A 36 -7.36 8.76 0.35
N GLY A 37 -6.86 9.95 0.71
CA GLY A 37 -5.86 10.09 1.77
C GLY A 37 -6.28 9.53 3.14
N SER A 38 -7.58 9.41 3.40
CA SER A 38 -8.13 8.87 4.66
C SER A 38 -8.37 7.35 4.61
N THR A 39 -8.26 6.71 3.45
CA THR A 39 -8.42 5.26 3.33
C THR A 39 -7.40 4.54 4.21
N ILE A 40 -7.88 3.70 5.10
CA ILE A 40 -7.07 2.91 6.03
C ILE A 40 -6.74 1.58 5.37
N LEU A 41 -5.46 1.21 5.34
CA LEU A 41 -5.06 -0.10 4.82
C LEU A 41 -5.18 -1.18 5.90
N GLU A 42 -5.97 -2.21 5.59
CA GLU A 42 -6.24 -3.37 6.43
C GLU A 42 -5.34 -4.55 6.07
N GLN A 43 -5.15 -5.48 7.00
CA GLN A 43 -4.40 -6.70 6.74
C GLN A 43 -5.15 -7.60 5.76
N GLY A 44 -4.45 -8.20 4.80
CA GLY A 44 -5.08 -9.06 3.80
C GLY A 44 -5.81 -8.32 2.70
N SER A 45 -5.85 -6.98 2.74
CA SER A 45 -6.36 -6.16 1.65
C SER A 45 -5.49 -6.22 0.41
N THR A 46 -6.09 -5.90 -0.73
CA THR A 46 -5.42 -5.80 -2.01
C THR A 46 -5.25 -4.33 -2.39
N ILE A 47 -4.06 -3.96 -2.86
CA ILE A 47 -3.79 -2.65 -3.44
C ILE A 47 -3.41 -2.78 -4.91
N LEU A 48 -3.85 -1.81 -5.71
CA LEU A 48 -3.36 -1.61 -7.06
C LEU A 48 -2.50 -0.35 -7.06
N ALA A 49 -1.23 -0.50 -7.42
CA ALA A 49 -0.26 0.58 -7.41
C ALA A 49 0.46 0.71 -8.75
N VAL A 50 0.76 1.95 -9.13
CA VAL A 50 1.59 2.32 -10.27
C VAL A 50 2.90 2.85 -9.73
N THR A 51 4.02 2.32 -10.18
CA THR A 51 5.35 2.75 -9.75
C THR A 51 6.37 2.61 -10.87
N LYS A 52 7.54 3.23 -10.70
CA LYS A 52 8.66 3.06 -11.63
C LYS A 52 9.21 1.64 -11.49
N PRO A 53 9.65 0.98 -12.57
CA PRO A 53 10.12 -0.40 -12.51
C PRO A 53 11.20 -0.67 -11.45
N HIS A 54 12.15 0.25 -11.27
CA HIS A 54 13.22 0.11 -10.26
C HIS A 54 12.77 0.28 -8.81
N LEU A 55 11.55 0.78 -8.57
CA LEU A 55 10.97 0.96 -7.23
C LEU A 55 10.06 -0.19 -6.81
N VAL A 56 9.75 -1.14 -7.71
CA VAL A 56 8.83 -2.25 -7.42
C VAL A 56 9.31 -3.07 -6.23
N ARG A 57 10.62 -3.38 -6.15
CA ARG A 57 11.16 -4.13 -5.02
C ARG A 57 11.06 -3.35 -3.71
N GLN A 58 11.41 -2.05 -3.71
CA GLN A 58 11.24 -1.19 -2.53
C GLN A 58 9.77 -1.12 -2.08
N LEU A 59 8.83 -1.05 -3.02
CA LEU A 59 7.39 -1.04 -2.73
C LEU A 59 6.95 -2.35 -2.05
N ILE A 60 7.39 -3.50 -2.57
CA ILE A 60 7.12 -4.81 -1.96
C ILE A 60 7.71 -4.84 -0.56
N ASP A 61 9.00 -4.52 -0.40
CA ASP A 61 9.71 -4.53 0.88
C ASP A 61 9.03 -3.61 1.91
N PHE A 62 8.53 -2.45 1.49
CA PHE A 62 7.79 -1.52 2.34
C PHE A 62 6.53 -2.16 2.95
N PHE A 63 5.78 -2.93 2.16
CA PHE A 63 4.56 -3.60 2.62
C PHE A 63 4.82 -4.94 3.32
N THR A 64 5.87 -5.67 2.94
CA THR A 64 6.23 -6.99 3.51
C THR A 64 7.03 -6.90 4.81
N TRP A 65 7.58 -5.73 5.19
CA TRP A 65 8.37 -5.55 6.43
C TRP A 65 7.69 -6.03 7.73
N GLN A 66 6.37 -6.26 7.74
CA GLN A 66 5.68 -6.86 8.89
C GLN A 66 5.80 -8.39 9.01
N TYR A 67 6.39 -9.08 8.05
CA TYR A 67 6.67 -10.52 8.12
C TYR A 67 8.18 -10.74 8.08
N PRO A 68 8.88 -10.77 9.24
CA PRO A 68 10.18 -11.43 9.27
C PRO A 68 9.92 -12.89 8.89
N THR A 69 10.42 -13.31 7.73
CA THR A 69 10.51 -14.73 7.41
C THR A 69 11.38 -15.37 8.48
N ALA A 70 10.73 -16.12 9.38
CA ALA A 70 11.40 -17.12 10.22
C ALA A 70 11.89 -18.28 9.34
#